data_AF-A0A1E8GJL0-F1
#
_entry.id   AF-A0A1E8GJL0-F1
#
_cell.length_a   1.000
_cell.length_b   1.000
_cell.length_c   1.000
_cell.angle_alpha   90.00
_cell.angle_beta   90.00
_cell.angle_gamma   90.00
#
_symmetry.space_group_name_H-M   'P 1'
#
loop_
_entity.id
_entity.type
_entity.pdbx_description
1 polymer ?
#
loop_
_entity_poly.entity_id
_entity_poly.type
_entity_poly.pdbx_seq_one_letter_code
_entity_poly.pdbx_strand_id
1 'polypeptide(L)'
;MKLDTDSNEFIFSKYLPKGKGYIFFEQDNSKQSKYCIEIENIQLLSQILEETFGMEYFVTNDKYDYLISVNWYVIELVGPQEFLKGFNSLCKL
;
A
#
# COMPACT_ATOMS: atom_id res chain seq x y z
N MET A 1 -4.53 6.13 9.44
CA MET A 1 -5.70 6.50 8.61
C MET A 1 -6.35 5.22 8.13
N LYS A 2 -7.66 5.19 7.91
CA LYS A 2 -8.40 3.99 7.49
C LYS A 2 -9.23 4.33 6.26
N LEU A 3 -9.29 3.41 5.30
CA LEU A 3 -10.11 3.51 4.09
C LEU A 3 -10.95 2.24 3.94
N ASP A 4 -12.10 2.39 3.32
CA ASP A 4 -12.93 1.28 2.86
C ASP A 4 -12.21 0.49 1.75
N THR A 5 -12.09 -0.82 1.87
CA THR A 5 -11.34 -1.65 0.90
C THR A 5 -12.05 -1.72 -0.44
N ASP A 6 -13.36 -2.01 -0.46
CA ASP A 6 -14.16 -2.22 -1.67
C ASP A 6 -14.04 -1.05 -2.64
N SER A 7 -14.02 0.18 -2.11
CA SER A 7 -13.96 1.41 -2.92
C SER A 7 -12.54 1.82 -3.30
N ASN A 8 -11.50 1.32 -2.62
CA ASN A 8 -10.15 1.89 -2.70
C ASN A 8 -9.04 0.93 -3.15
N GLU A 9 -9.20 -0.38 -3.04
CA GLU A 9 -8.14 -1.38 -3.30
C GLU A 9 -7.41 -1.16 -4.64
N PHE A 10 -8.18 -0.86 -5.70
CA PHE A 10 -7.65 -0.69 -7.06
C PHE A 10 -7.41 0.77 -7.47
N ILE A 11 -7.43 1.70 -6.53
CA ILE A 11 -7.14 3.11 -6.82
C ILE A 11 -6.18 3.77 -5.82
N PHE A 12 -6.06 3.27 -4.60
CA PHE A 12 -5.31 3.95 -3.54
C PHE A 12 -3.83 4.17 -3.92
N SER A 13 -3.22 3.22 -4.65
CA SER A 13 -1.79 3.29 -4.98
C SER A 13 -1.47 4.49 -5.88
N LYS A 14 -2.43 4.96 -6.69
CA LYS A 14 -2.25 6.12 -7.58
C LYS A 14 -1.94 7.41 -6.81
N TYR A 15 -2.35 7.49 -5.55
CA TYR A 15 -2.15 8.64 -4.68
C TYR A 15 -0.89 8.54 -3.83
N LEU A 16 -0.15 7.43 -3.93
CA LEU A 16 1.14 7.30 -3.26
C LEU A 16 2.19 8.20 -3.92
N PRO A 17 3.18 8.68 -3.15
CA PRO A 17 4.35 9.33 -3.71
C PRO A 17 5.01 8.45 -4.77
N LYS A 18 5.31 9.02 -5.93
CA LYS A 18 6.00 8.31 -7.00
C LYS A 18 7.37 7.83 -6.51
N GLY A 19 7.66 6.56 -6.75
CA GLY A 19 8.95 5.96 -6.41
C GLY A 19 8.85 4.45 -6.27
N LYS A 20 9.97 3.86 -5.87
CA LYS A 20 10.07 2.43 -5.58
C LYS A 20 9.26 2.08 -4.35
N GLY A 21 8.58 0.93 -4.40
CA GLY A 21 7.90 0.36 -3.25
C GLY A 21 7.98 -1.15 -3.23
N TYR A 22 7.58 -1.69 -2.09
CA TYR A 22 7.71 -3.09 -1.73
C TYR A 22 6.35 -3.62 -1.30
N ILE A 23 5.98 -4.80 -1.83
CA ILE A 23 4.80 -5.55 -1.42
C ILE A 23 5.25 -6.81 -0.69
N PHE A 24 4.54 -7.17 0.38
CA PHE A 24 4.71 -8.45 1.07
C PHE A 24 3.34 -8.99 1.48
N PHE A 25 3.16 -10.30 1.35
CA PHE A 25 1.89 -10.99 1.60
C PHE A 25 1.81 -11.61 3.00
N GLU A 26 2.93 -11.65 3.70
CA GLU A 26 3.02 -12.17 5.06
C GLU A 26 4.04 -11.36 5.86
N GLN A 27 3.83 -11.29 7.17
CA GLN A 27 4.84 -10.81 8.10
C GLN A 27 5.79 -11.95 8.41
N ASP A 28 6.85 -12.07 7.61
CA ASP A 28 7.93 -13.00 7.91
C ASP A 28 8.96 -12.31 8.84
N ASN A 29 9.16 -12.87 10.03
CA ASN A 29 10.17 -12.42 10.99
C ASN A 29 11.59 -12.93 10.63
N SER A 30 11.73 -13.68 9.54
CA SER A 30 13.04 -14.08 9.03
C SER A 30 13.79 -12.88 8.44
N LYS A 31 15.11 -12.89 8.58
CA LYS A 31 15.99 -11.80 8.10
C LYS A 31 15.97 -11.60 6.57
N GLN A 32 15.30 -12.47 5.84
CA GLN A 32 15.14 -12.43 4.40
C GLN A 32 13.69 -12.76 4.09
N SER A 33 12.83 -11.74 4.01
CA SER A 33 11.48 -11.93 3.45
C SER A 33 11.65 -12.52 2.05
N LYS A 34 11.33 -13.81 1.91
CA LYS A 34 11.47 -14.54 0.65
C LYS A 34 10.41 -14.13 -0.38
N TYR A 35 9.42 -13.35 0.04
CA TYR A 35 8.22 -13.04 -0.72
C TYR A 35 7.96 -11.53 -0.79
N CYS A 36 9.04 -10.75 -0.88
CA CYS A 36 8.96 -9.33 -1.14
C CYS A 36 9.01 -9.07 -2.65
N ILE A 37 7.96 -8.45 -3.19
CA ILE A 37 7.94 -7.99 -4.59
C ILE A 37 8.33 -6.52 -4.60
N GLU A 38 9.32 -6.20 -5.42
CA GLU A 38 9.74 -4.82 -5.66
C GLU A 38 9.01 -4.26 -6.88
N ILE A 39 8.49 -3.04 -6.74
CA ILE A 39 7.86 -2.28 -7.82
C ILE A 39 8.59 -0.95 -7.98
N GLU A 40 9.18 -0.71 -9.15
CA GLU A 40 9.92 0.54 -9.46
C GLU A 40 9.05 1.80 -9.39
N ASN A 41 7.76 1.68 -9.74
CA ASN A 41 6.77 2.74 -9.57
C ASN A 41 5.54 2.22 -8.82
N ILE A 42 5.49 2.47 -7.51
CA ILE A 42 4.44 1.97 -6.63
C ILE A 42 3.03 2.42 -7.02
N GLN A 43 2.90 3.49 -7.81
CA GLN A 43 1.61 3.96 -8.31
C GLN A 43 0.92 2.93 -9.23
N LEU A 44 1.68 2.01 -9.83
CA LEU A 44 1.16 0.95 -10.70
C LEU A 44 0.60 -0.25 -9.92
N LEU A 45 0.80 -0.32 -8.60
CA LEU A 45 0.39 -1.45 -7.76
C LEU A 45 -1.07 -1.86 -7.95
N SER A 46 -1.99 -0.91 -7.82
CA SER A 46 -3.42 -1.19 -7.96
C SER A 46 -3.81 -1.73 -9.33
N GLN A 47 -3.04 -1.42 -10.39
CA GLN A 47 -3.25 -1.99 -11.73
C GLN A 47 -2.71 -3.42 -11.81
N ILE A 48 -1.55 -3.67 -11.20
CA ILE A 48 -0.94 -5.02 -11.15
C ILE A 48 -1.86 -6.01 -10.44
N LEU A 49 -2.59 -5.54 -9.43
CA LEU A 49 -3.47 -6.35 -8.59
C LEU A 49 -4.96 -6.28 -8.99
N GLU A 50 -5.32 -5.65 -10.11
CA GLU A 50 -6.72 -5.33 -10.45
C GLU A 50 -7.66 -6.55 -10.55
N GLU A 51 -7.11 -7.74 -10.83
CA GLU A 51 -7.84 -9.01 -10.92
C GLU A 51 -7.67 -9.90 -9.67
N THR A 52 -7.15 -9.34 -8.57
CA THR A 52 -6.83 -10.08 -7.33
C THR A 52 -7.64 -9.59 -6.12
N PHE A 53 -8.93 -9.35 -6.33
CA PHE A 53 -9.82 -8.83 -5.30
C PHE A 53 -9.80 -9.66 -4.01
N GLY A 54 -9.70 -8.97 -2.88
CA GLY A 54 -9.63 -9.62 -1.56
C GLY A 54 -8.29 -10.28 -1.29
N MET A 55 -7.19 -9.87 -1.94
CA MET A 55 -5.87 -10.32 -1.53
C MET A 55 -5.40 -9.50 -0.32
N GLU A 56 -4.91 -10.17 0.73
CA GLU A 56 -4.29 -9.49 1.86
C GLU A 56 -2.81 -9.26 1.59
N TYR A 57 -2.36 -8.01 1.75
CA TYR A 57 -0.98 -7.64 1.52
C TYR A 57 -0.61 -6.35 2.26
N PHE A 58 0.69 -6.10 2.30
CA PHE A 58 1.26 -4.91 2.88
C PHE A 58 2.11 -4.16 1.85
N VAL A 59 2.21 -2.85 2.01
CA VAL A 59 2.94 -1.96 1.11
C VAL A 59 3.77 -0.95 1.89
N THR A 60 5.02 -0.75 1.47
CA THR A 60 5.91 0.31 1.98
C THR A 60 6.74 0.91 0.85
N ASN A 61 7.35 2.08 1.06
CA ASN A 61 8.43 2.57 0.22
C ASN A 61 9.79 2.00 0.64
N ASP A 62 10.83 2.33 -0.14
CA ASP A 62 12.23 1.95 0.07
C ASP A 62 12.89 2.47 1.34
N LYS A 63 12.33 3.52 1.92
CA LYS A 63 12.81 4.12 3.17
C LYS A 63 12.05 3.67 4.40
N TYR A 64 11.00 2.86 4.24
CA TYR A 64 10.10 2.47 5.32
C TYR A 64 9.44 3.66 6.03
N ASP A 65 9.15 4.72 5.28
CA ASP A 65 8.51 5.94 5.79
C ASP A 65 7.03 5.71 6.10
N TYR A 66 6.38 4.73 5.47
CA TYR A 66 4.98 4.39 5.72
C TYR A 66 4.75 2.89 5.57
N LEU A 67 3.69 2.41 6.20
CA LEU A 67 3.17 1.06 6.03
C LEU A 67 1.68 1.14 5.71
N ILE A 68 1.28 0.42 4.68
CA ILE A 68 -0.13 0.23 4.32
C ILE A 68 -0.44 -1.24 4.48
N SER A 69 -1.49 -1.56 5.22
CA SER A 69 -2.07 -2.90 5.29
C SER A 69 -3.37 -2.91 4.49
N VAL A 70 -3.48 -3.80 3.52
CA VAL A 70 -4.70 -4.06 2.76
C VAL A 70 -5.24 -5.40 3.23
N ASN A 71 -6.44 -5.39 3.79
CA ASN A 71 -7.19 -6.59 4.14
C ASN A 71 -8.65 -6.45 3.68
N TRP A 72 -9.43 -7.51 3.86
CA TRP A 72 -10.80 -7.59 3.35
C TRP A 72 -11.75 -6.52 3.90
N TYR A 73 -11.42 -5.92 5.05
CA TYR A 73 -12.32 -5.02 5.77
C TYR A 73 -11.88 -3.56 5.68
N VAL A 74 -10.57 -3.32 5.60
CA VAL A 74 -10.01 -1.98 5.68
C VAL A 74 -8.63 -1.91 5.04
N ILE A 75 -8.34 -0.77 4.41
CA ILE A 75 -6.98 -0.35 4.10
C ILE A 75 -6.49 0.57 5.22
N GLU A 76 -5.52 0.13 5.99
CA GLU A 76 -4.93 0.90 7.09
C GLU A 76 -3.59 1.50 6.68
N LEU A 77 -3.45 2.82 6.83
CA LEU A 77 -2.22 3.56 6.53
C LEU A 77 -1.60 4.09 7.82
N VAL A 78 -0.31 3.82 7.99
CA VAL A 78 0.53 4.28 9.11
C VAL A 78 1.76 4.98 8.54
N GLY A 79 2.11 6.15 9.09
CA GLY A 79 3.26 6.94 8.65
C GLY A 79 3.25 8.35 9.27
N PRO A 80 4.21 9.22 8.89
CA PRO A 80 4.28 10.61 9.31
C PRO A 80 2.99 11.38 9.02
N GLN A 81 2.71 12.40 9.84
CA GLN A 81 1.48 13.16 9.74
C GLN A 81 1.35 13.88 8.38
N GLU A 82 2.46 14.32 7.81
CA GLU A 82 2.56 14.97 6.49
C GLU A 82 2.12 14.02 5.37
N PHE A 83 2.58 12.76 5.43
CA PHE A 83 2.17 11.71 4.50
C PHE A 83 0.66 11.47 4.57
N LEU A 84 0.13 11.28 5.78
CA LEU A 84 -1.30 11.02 5.99
C LEU A 84 -2.19 12.21 5.56
N LYS A 85 -1.72 13.45 5.77
CA LYS A 85 -2.41 14.67 5.29
C LYS A 85 -2.38 14.77 3.77
N GLY A 86 -1.23 14.52 3.15
CA GLY A 86 -1.08 14.50 1.70
C GLY A 86 -2.01 13.49 1.05
N PHE A 87 -2.07 12.27 1.61
CA PHE A 87 -2.95 11.20 1.12
C PHE A 87 -4.44 11.60 1.19
N ASN A 88 -4.91 12.15 2.31
CA ASN A 88 -6.28 12.68 2.44
C ASN A 88 -6.59 13.77 1.40
N SER A 89 -5.67 14.71 1.17
CA SER A 89 -5.89 15.81 0.22
C SER A 89 -5.98 15.37 -1.24
N LEU A 90 -5.30 14.26 -1.58
CA LEU A 90 -5.23 13.73 -2.94
C LEU A 90 -6.41 12.80 -3.27
N CYS A 91 -6.94 12.10 -2.26
CA CYS A 91 -8.02 11.14 -2.46
C CYS A 91 -9.42 11.74 -2.57
N LYS A 92 -9.65 13.03 -2.23
CA LYS A 92 -10.99 13.65 -2.12
C LYS A 92 -12.02 12.70 -1.46
N LEU A 93 -11.60 12.00 -0.41
CA LEU A 93 -12.48 11.24 0.47
C LEU A 93 -13.02 12.16 1.57
#